data_AF-A0A8S1CN24-F1
#
_entry.id   AF-A0A8S1CN24-F1
#
_cell.length_a   1.000
_cell.length_b   1.000
_cell.length_c   1.000
_cell.angle_alpha   90.00
_cell.angle_beta   90.00
_cell.angle_gamma   90.00
#
_symmetry.space_group_name_H-M   'P 1'
#
loop_
_entity.id
_entity.type
_entity.pdbx_description
1 polymer ?
#
loop_
_entity_poly.entity_id
_entity_poly.type
_entity_poly.pdbx_seq_one_letter_code
_entity_poly.pdbx_strand_id
1 'polypeptide(L)'
;MKPRVSGRRAAALLLILFPPVLCAMALEKGRREAPHRQSEWQNLWYSNFEEFQRMNEPTFDNNTISNVTVQLGGSAFLHCRVRNLGERTVSGEISWVRRRDWHILTSGMFTYTNDERFQVLHAEGSDDWTLQIKYVQKRDNGTYECQVSTGTGIMSHFVNLHIVVPEAFILGNGEHHVDIGSTISLVCIIEKSPSPPQYVFWYHNDRMINYDTARGGISVETEPGPKTHSRLIIRDAHDTDSGNYTCSASNTEPASIYVFVSEVSGDKLPALLRRKTNSGASTADLAMTALSLMWLLSFPSLALAAR
;
A
#
# COMPACT_ATOMS: atom_id res chain seq x y z
N MET A 1 89.57 13.75 -53.40
CA MET A 1 89.54 15.16 -53.85
C MET A 1 89.18 16.04 -52.66
N LYS A 2 90.14 16.86 -52.19
CA LYS A 2 89.95 18.13 -51.46
C LYS A 2 89.60 19.23 -52.51
N PRO A 3 89.23 20.49 -52.19
CA PRO A 3 89.55 21.29 -50.97
C PRO A 3 88.33 22.02 -50.31
N ARG A 4 88.32 22.40 -49.01
CA ARG A 4 89.04 23.49 -48.26
C ARG A 4 88.33 24.84 -48.45
N VAL A 5 88.00 25.66 -47.45
CA VAL A 5 88.85 26.50 -46.56
C VAL A 5 87.94 27.03 -45.40
N SER A 6 88.25 26.83 -44.11
CA SER A 6 89.06 27.69 -43.19
C SER A 6 88.46 29.09 -42.89
N GLY A 7 88.43 29.61 -41.65
CA GLY A 7 89.19 29.22 -40.47
C GLY A 7 88.82 29.97 -39.19
N ARG A 8 89.51 29.59 -38.11
CA ARG A 8 89.51 30.20 -36.77
C ARG A 8 90.13 31.60 -36.81
N ARG A 9 89.60 32.54 -36.01
CA ARG A 9 90.39 33.57 -35.32
C ARG A 9 89.82 33.80 -33.91
N ALA A 10 90.74 33.82 -32.96
CA ALA A 10 90.57 34.16 -31.56
C ALA A 10 90.77 35.69 -31.33
N ALA A 11 90.60 36.10 -30.07
CA ALA A 11 90.86 37.42 -29.48
C ALA A 11 89.70 38.43 -29.63
N ALA A 12 89.33 39.26 -28.65
CA ALA A 12 89.95 39.58 -27.38
C ALA A 12 88.90 40.04 -26.35
N LEU A 13 89.25 39.79 -25.10
CA LEU A 13 88.76 40.35 -23.85
C LEU A 13 88.54 41.87 -23.91
N LEU A 14 87.42 42.36 -23.39
CA LEU A 14 87.31 43.72 -22.84
C LEU A 14 86.58 43.64 -21.50
N LEU A 15 87.39 43.53 -20.44
CA LEU A 15 87.04 43.75 -19.05
C LEU A 15 87.03 45.26 -18.78
N ILE A 16 85.93 45.79 -18.25
CA ILE A 16 85.92 47.00 -17.39
C ILE A 16 84.85 46.72 -16.30
N LEU A 17 85.25 46.06 -15.21
CA LEU A 17 85.56 46.61 -13.88
C LEU A 17 84.33 47.04 -13.05
N PHE A 18 83.99 46.21 -12.06
CA PHE A 18 83.66 46.67 -10.69
C PHE A 18 84.03 45.56 -9.68
N PRO A 19 85.13 45.72 -8.91
CA PRO A 19 85.43 44.86 -7.77
C PRO A 19 84.80 45.37 -6.46
N PRO A 20 84.73 44.50 -5.44
CA PRO A 20 83.75 44.52 -4.35
C PRO A 20 84.29 45.18 -3.08
N VAL A 21 83.40 45.65 -2.21
CA VAL A 21 83.72 45.90 -0.80
C VAL A 21 82.63 45.31 0.08
N LEU A 22 83.02 44.27 0.81
CA LEU A 22 82.34 43.71 1.96
C LEU A 22 82.37 44.69 3.15
N CYS A 23 81.41 44.47 4.05
CA CYS A 23 81.45 44.79 5.48
C CYS A 23 80.94 46.18 5.93
N ALA A 24 79.65 46.23 6.25
CA ALA A 24 79.17 46.90 7.45
C ALA A 24 78.11 46.01 8.12
N MET A 25 78.49 45.38 9.23
CA MET A 25 77.54 44.76 10.16
C MET A 25 77.01 45.84 11.12
N ALA A 26 75.69 45.97 11.19
CA ALA A 26 74.91 46.34 12.38
C ALA A 26 73.46 45.91 12.09
N LEU A 27 72.93 44.83 12.71
CA LEU A 27 72.07 44.89 13.91
C LEU A 27 71.09 46.08 13.85
N GLU A 28 69.76 45.96 13.84
CA GLU A 28 68.85 44.94 14.36
C GLU A 28 67.42 45.48 14.08
N LYS A 29 66.48 44.66 13.56
CA LYS A 29 65.08 44.55 14.04
C LYS A 29 64.20 43.75 13.09
N GLY A 30 63.49 42.79 13.67
CA GLY A 30 62.71 41.77 13.00
C GLY A 30 61.77 42.26 11.92
N ARG A 31 61.88 41.63 10.75
CA ARG A 31 60.83 41.60 9.75
C ARG A 31 59.75 40.65 10.26
N ARG A 32 58.79 41.18 11.02
CA ARG A 32 57.51 40.51 11.24
C ARG A 32 56.87 40.29 9.87
N GLU A 33 56.54 39.06 9.53
CA GLU A 33 55.59 38.78 8.45
C GLU A 33 54.31 39.57 8.74
N ALA A 34 53.87 40.38 7.77
CA ALA A 34 52.62 41.11 7.89
C ALA A 34 51.47 40.09 7.94
N PRO A 35 50.56 40.13 8.93
CA PRO A 35 49.39 39.28 8.91
C PRO A 35 48.54 39.67 7.71
N HIS A 36 48.11 38.68 6.95
CA HIS A 36 47.29 38.80 5.74
C HIS A 36 46.00 39.58 6.07
N ARG A 37 46.01 40.91 5.91
CA ARG A 37 44.85 41.77 6.16
C ARG A 37 43.91 41.64 4.97
N GLN A 38 42.96 40.72 5.08
CA GLN A 38 41.86 40.54 4.13
C GLN A 38 41.14 41.88 3.96
N SER A 39 40.96 42.33 2.72
CA SER A 39 40.46 43.67 2.46
C SER A 39 38.96 43.77 2.77
N GLU A 40 38.50 44.93 3.23
CA GLU A 40 37.08 45.15 3.60
C GLU A 40 36.13 44.87 2.42
N TRP A 41 36.57 45.11 1.19
CA TRP A 41 35.80 44.78 -0.02
C TRP A 41 35.72 43.27 -0.29
N GLN A 42 36.74 42.48 0.08
CA GLN A 42 36.66 41.02 -0.01
C GLN A 42 35.59 40.51 0.95
N ASN A 43 35.57 41.00 2.19
CA ASN A 43 34.58 40.59 3.19
C ASN A 43 33.14 40.95 2.78
N LEU A 44 32.92 42.15 2.22
CA LEU A 44 31.61 42.57 1.70
C LEU A 44 31.16 41.76 0.47
N TRP A 45 32.10 41.32 -0.36
CA TRP A 45 31.79 40.47 -1.52
C TRP A 45 31.41 39.05 -1.08
N TYR A 46 32.13 38.46 -0.13
CA TYR A 46 31.80 37.15 0.45
C TYR A 46 30.46 37.16 1.19
N SER A 47 30.14 38.21 1.98
CA SER A 47 28.87 38.28 2.70
C SER A 47 27.65 38.40 1.77
N ASN A 48 27.75 39.21 0.71
CA ASN A 48 26.69 39.32 -0.30
C ASN A 48 26.52 38.02 -1.10
N PHE A 49 27.61 37.30 -1.36
CA PHE A 49 27.55 36.01 -2.07
C PHE A 49 26.89 34.92 -1.21
N GLU A 50 27.21 34.83 0.08
CA GLU A 50 26.55 33.89 1.01
C GLU A 50 25.06 34.21 1.22
N GLU A 51 24.68 35.48 1.20
CA GLU A 51 23.28 35.91 1.30
C GLU A 51 22.51 35.58 0.01
N PHE A 52 23.14 35.78 -1.16
CA PHE A 52 22.58 35.37 -2.45
C PHE A 52 22.42 33.84 -2.58
N GLN A 53 23.38 33.06 -2.06
CA GLN A 53 23.28 31.60 -2.02
C GLN A 53 22.16 31.10 -1.09
N ARG A 54 21.95 31.75 0.06
CA ARG A 54 20.84 31.39 0.97
C ARG A 54 19.46 31.69 0.38
N MET A 55 19.33 32.77 -0.40
CA MET A 55 18.05 33.13 -1.03
C MET A 55 17.64 32.19 -2.16
N ASN A 56 18.60 31.46 -2.76
CA ASN A 56 18.40 30.51 -3.85
C ASN A 56 18.63 29.05 -3.43
N GLU A 57 18.61 28.74 -2.13
CA GLU A 57 18.81 27.37 -1.67
C GLU A 57 17.61 26.50 -2.10
N PRO A 58 17.85 25.26 -2.59
CA PRO A 58 16.79 24.34 -2.94
C PRO A 58 15.89 24.08 -1.72
N THR A 59 14.59 24.05 -1.92
CA THR A 59 13.64 23.73 -0.85
C THR A 59 12.59 22.74 -1.32
N PHE A 60 12.25 21.79 -0.46
CA PHE A 60 11.15 20.87 -0.73
C PHE A 60 9.80 21.58 -0.59
N ASP A 61 8.86 21.25 -1.46
CA ASP A 61 7.48 21.69 -1.30
C ASP A 61 6.80 20.86 -0.20
N ASN A 62 6.38 21.52 0.88
CA ASN A 62 5.72 20.89 2.04
C ASN A 62 4.40 20.19 1.68
N ASN A 63 3.80 20.49 0.53
CA ASN A 63 2.53 19.90 0.10
C ASN A 63 2.73 18.59 -0.70
N THR A 64 3.97 18.10 -0.83
CA THR A 64 4.24 16.84 -1.51
C THR A 64 3.74 15.65 -0.69
N ILE A 65 3.08 14.70 -1.36
CA ILE A 65 2.51 13.53 -0.70
C ILE A 65 3.64 12.57 -0.33
N SER A 66 3.81 12.28 0.96
CA SER A 66 4.81 11.34 1.45
C SER A 66 4.31 9.90 1.58
N ASN A 67 2.99 9.65 1.52
CA ASN A 67 2.43 8.30 1.64
C ASN A 67 1.69 7.93 0.35
N VAL A 68 2.23 6.98 -0.39
CA VAL A 68 1.71 6.55 -1.68
C VAL A 68 1.23 5.11 -1.56
N THR A 69 -0.05 4.86 -1.84
CA THR A 69 -0.64 3.51 -1.83
C THR A 69 -0.95 3.07 -3.24
N VAL A 70 -0.47 1.89 -3.64
CA VAL A 70 -0.63 1.38 -5.00
C VAL A 70 -1.01 -0.09 -4.97
N GLN A 71 -1.89 -0.49 -5.88
CA GLN A 71 -2.27 -1.88 -6.04
C GLN A 71 -1.13 -2.69 -6.67
N LEU A 72 -0.96 -3.95 -6.22
CA LEU A 72 -0.02 -4.90 -6.84
C LEU A 72 -0.21 -4.96 -8.37
N GLY A 73 0.91 -4.93 -9.11
CA GLY A 73 0.92 -4.93 -10.57
C GLY A 73 0.64 -3.56 -11.22
N GLY A 74 0.17 -2.58 -10.45
CA GLY A 74 -0.01 -1.19 -10.91
C GLY A 74 1.32 -0.44 -11.10
N SER A 75 1.23 0.86 -11.35
CA SER A 75 2.39 1.75 -11.42
C SER A 75 2.37 2.76 -10.27
N ALA A 76 3.48 2.88 -9.55
CA ALA A 76 3.66 3.89 -8.51
C ALA A 76 4.33 5.15 -9.08
N PHE A 77 3.92 6.30 -8.58
CA PHE A 77 4.50 7.61 -8.88
C PHE A 77 4.86 8.27 -7.55
N LEU A 78 6.15 8.39 -7.27
CA LEU A 78 6.65 9.02 -6.06
C LEU A 78 7.12 10.42 -6.43
N HIS A 79 6.36 11.43 -5.99
CA HIS A 79 6.65 12.82 -6.32
C HIS A 79 7.71 13.40 -5.38
N CYS A 80 8.64 14.16 -5.95
CA CYS A 80 9.59 14.96 -5.21
C CYS A 80 9.67 16.33 -5.86
N ARG A 81 9.00 17.31 -5.24
CA ARG A 81 8.97 18.67 -5.75
C ARG A 81 10.00 19.52 -5.03
N VAL A 82 10.93 20.08 -5.79
CA VAL A 82 12.05 20.88 -5.28
C VAL A 82 12.07 22.21 -6.02
N ARG A 83 11.90 23.30 -5.29
CA ARG A 83 11.98 24.66 -5.84
C ARG A 83 13.41 25.15 -5.78
N ASN A 84 13.75 26.11 -6.65
CA ASN A 84 15.06 26.77 -6.68
C ASN A 84 16.24 25.79 -6.88
N LEU A 85 16.04 24.70 -7.63
CA LEU A 85 17.11 23.72 -7.90
C LEU A 85 18.28 24.29 -8.74
N GLY A 86 18.09 25.47 -9.33
CA GLY A 86 19.09 26.18 -10.11
C GLY A 86 19.01 25.79 -11.59
N GLU A 87 18.51 26.71 -12.42
CA GLU A 87 18.17 26.44 -13.82
C GLU A 87 19.40 26.18 -14.72
N ARG A 88 20.61 26.52 -14.25
CA ARG A 88 21.87 26.29 -14.97
C ARG A 88 23.04 26.05 -14.00
N THR A 89 23.35 24.78 -13.79
CA THR A 89 24.65 24.23 -13.37
C THR A 89 25.19 24.59 -11.97
N VAL A 90 25.55 23.52 -11.24
CA VAL A 90 26.51 23.38 -10.12
C VAL A 90 25.93 23.08 -8.71
N SER A 91 24.66 23.35 -8.38
CA SER A 91 24.24 23.28 -6.95
C SER A 91 23.04 22.38 -6.59
N GLY A 92 22.54 21.52 -7.49
CA GLY A 92 21.34 20.74 -7.21
C GLY A 92 21.14 19.54 -8.13
N GLU A 93 21.67 18.37 -7.78
CA GLU A 93 21.30 17.10 -8.42
C GLU A 93 20.32 16.35 -7.52
N ILE A 94 19.24 15.83 -8.10
CA ILE A 94 18.26 15.00 -7.40
C ILE A 94 18.59 13.54 -7.63
N SER A 95 18.61 12.76 -6.55
CA SER A 95 18.76 11.31 -6.63
C SER A 95 17.66 10.60 -5.85
N TRP A 96 17.25 9.44 -6.36
CA TRP A 96 16.32 8.56 -5.66
C TRP A 96 17.08 7.38 -5.09
N VAL A 97 16.90 7.13 -3.78
CA VAL A 97 17.56 6.06 -3.05
C VAL A 97 16.53 5.18 -2.37
N ARG A 98 16.70 3.86 -2.49
CA ARG A 98 15.89 2.90 -1.75
C ARG A 98 16.48 2.67 -0.38
N ARG A 99 15.74 2.96 0.69
CA ARG A 99 16.29 2.99 2.07
C ARG A 99 16.61 1.64 2.67
N ARG A 100 15.91 0.57 2.26
CA ARG A 100 16.08 -0.76 2.85
C ARG A 100 17.50 -1.33 2.68
N ASP A 101 18.18 -0.93 1.60
CA ASP A 101 19.49 -1.43 1.18
C ASP A 101 20.42 -0.33 0.64
N TRP A 102 20.01 0.94 0.79
CA TRP A 102 20.73 2.12 0.31
C TRP A 102 21.10 2.05 -1.17
N HIS A 103 20.29 1.34 -1.98
CA HIS A 103 20.54 1.23 -3.40
C HIS A 103 20.12 2.52 -4.11
N ILE A 104 21.07 3.15 -4.81
CA ILE A 104 20.82 4.30 -5.65
C ILE A 104 20.02 3.82 -6.86
N LEU A 105 18.82 4.37 -7.03
CA LEU A 105 17.93 4.04 -8.13
C LEU A 105 18.23 4.94 -9.31
N THR A 106 18.29 6.26 -9.07
CA THR A 106 18.52 7.27 -10.11
C THR A 106 19.34 8.45 -9.59
N SER A 107 20.03 9.14 -10.49
CA SER A 107 20.69 10.44 -10.27
C SER A 107 20.41 11.35 -11.46
N GLY A 108 19.74 12.47 -11.21
CA GLY A 108 19.08 13.29 -12.22
C GLY A 108 18.15 12.44 -13.10
N MET A 109 18.37 12.51 -14.41
CA MET A 109 17.64 11.73 -15.42
C MET A 109 18.19 10.32 -15.62
N PHE A 110 19.34 9.98 -15.05
CA PHE A 110 20.01 8.70 -15.27
C PHE A 110 19.56 7.66 -14.25
N THR A 111 19.24 6.45 -14.73
CA THR A 111 18.85 5.31 -13.89
C THR A 111 20.06 4.40 -13.66
N TYR A 112 20.39 4.11 -12.40
CA TYR A 112 21.53 3.31 -11.96
C TYR A 112 21.16 1.85 -11.65
N THR A 113 19.91 1.61 -11.27
CA THR A 113 19.41 0.24 -11.10
C THR A 113 19.28 -0.47 -12.45
N ASN A 114 19.54 -1.77 -12.48
CA ASN A 114 19.31 -2.62 -13.67
C ASN A 114 17.83 -3.01 -13.83
N ASP A 115 16.98 -2.69 -12.84
CA ASP A 115 15.54 -2.98 -12.91
C ASP A 115 14.85 -1.90 -13.78
N GLU A 116 14.52 -2.26 -15.02
CA GLU A 116 13.92 -1.38 -16.05
C GLU A 116 12.55 -0.78 -15.65
N ARG A 117 11.94 -1.30 -14.58
CA ARG A 117 10.67 -0.79 -14.05
C ARG A 117 10.82 0.57 -13.39
N PHE A 118 12.02 0.89 -12.90
CA PHE A 118 12.34 2.17 -12.27
C PHE A 118 12.73 3.19 -13.33
N GLN A 119 12.02 4.32 -13.37
CA GLN A 119 12.26 5.39 -14.34
C GLN A 119 12.04 6.74 -13.66
N VAL A 120 12.78 7.77 -14.06
CA VAL A 120 12.50 9.15 -13.65
C VAL A 120 11.64 9.83 -14.71
N LEU A 121 10.59 10.49 -14.25
CA LEU A 121 9.76 11.39 -15.04
C LEU A 121 9.99 12.81 -14.54
N HIS A 122 10.46 13.66 -15.45
CA HIS A 122 10.69 15.08 -15.20
C HIS A 122 10.46 15.83 -16.50
N ALA A 123 9.56 16.81 -16.46
CA ALA A 123 9.32 17.70 -17.59
C ALA A 123 10.28 18.89 -17.52
N GLU A 124 10.79 19.32 -18.67
CA GLU A 124 11.68 20.49 -18.75
C GLU A 124 11.01 21.73 -18.12
N GLY A 125 11.71 22.36 -17.18
CA GLY A 125 11.20 23.52 -16.42
C GLY A 125 10.23 23.18 -15.27
N SER A 126 9.98 21.90 -14.99
CA SER A 126 9.17 21.49 -13.84
C SER A 126 10.01 21.41 -12.57
N ASP A 127 9.42 21.74 -11.42
CA ASP A 127 10.04 21.48 -10.11
C ASP A 127 9.82 20.03 -9.65
N ASP A 128 9.02 19.23 -10.37
CA ASP A 128 8.63 17.88 -9.97
C ASP A 128 9.55 16.82 -10.60
N TRP A 129 10.14 16.00 -9.72
CA TRP A 129 11.01 14.89 -10.05
C TRP A 129 10.36 13.61 -9.55
N THR A 130 9.66 12.93 -10.46
CA THR A 130 8.86 11.77 -10.10
C THR A 130 9.62 10.47 -10.36
N LEU A 131 9.76 9.63 -9.34
CA LEU A 131 10.18 8.24 -9.53
C LEU A 131 8.96 7.39 -9.90
N GLN A 132 8.95 6.87 -11.12
CA GLN A 132 7.98 5.89 -11.58
C GLN A 132 8.50 4.47 -11.33
N ILE A 133 7.64 3.62 -10.75
CA ILE A 133 7.90 2.19 -10.60
C ILE A 133 6.76 1.43 -11.28
N LYS A 134 7.05 0.80 -12.41
CA LYS A 134 6.06 -0.01 -13.17
C LYS A 134 5.90 -1.39 -12.56
N TYR A 135 4.71 -1.98 -12.74
CA TYR A 135 4.38 -3.34 -12.34
C TYR A 135 4.83 -3.65 -10.91
N VAL A 136 4.38 -2.83 -9.96
CA VAL A 136 4.85 -2.87 -8.57
C VAL A 136 4.64 -4.24 -7.95
N GLN A 137 5.62 -4.69 -7.18
CA GLN A 137 5.63 -6.00 -6.55
C GLN A 137 5.63 -5.85 -5.03
N LYS A 138 5.15 -6.85 -4.28
CA LYS A 138 5.14 -6.81 -2.80
C LYS A 138 6.48 -6.39 -2.19
N ARG A 139 7.60 -6.81 -2.82
CA ARG A 139 8.97 -6.46 -2.40
C ARG A 139 9.36 -5.00 -2.56
N ASP A 140 8.64 -4.22 -3.36
CA ASP A 140 8.91 -2.80 -3.58
C ASP A 140 8.34 -1.93 -2.44
N ASN A 141 7.55 -2.51 -1.53
CA ASN A 141 7.00 -1.82 -0.37
C ASN A 141 8.12 -1.33 0.55
N GLY A 142 8.08 -0.07 0.95
CA GLY A 142 9.05 0.53 1.86
C GLY A 142 9.27 2.02 1.63
N THR A 143 10.31 2.56 2.27
CA THR A 143 10.66 3.97 2.19
C THR A 143 11.68 4.23 1.07
N TYR A 144 11.38 5.23 0.26
CA TYR A 144 12.23 5.80 -0.78
C TYR A 144 12.62 7.21 -0.34
N GLU A 145 13.83 7.60 -0.67
CA GLU A 145 14.39 8.90 -0.31
C GLU A 145 14.75 9.67 -1.57
N CYS A 146 14.17 10.85 -1.70
CA CYS A 146 14.60 11.85 -2.66
C CYS A 146 15.69 12.70 -2.00
N GLN A 147 16.92 12.60 -2.48
CA GLN A 147 18.07 13.33 -1.99
C GLN A 147 18.39 14.48 -2.96
N VAL A 148 18.60 15.68 -2.44
CA VAL A 148 19.03 16.85 -3.19
C VAL A 148 20.42 17.23 -2.70
N SER A 149 21.42 17.19 -3.58
CA SER A 149 22.77 17.65 -3.26
C SER A 149 22.83 19.17 -3.33
N THR A 150 22.99 19.85 -2.21
CA THR A 150 23.17 21.31 -2.15
C THR A 150 24.63 21.67 -1.87
N GLY A 151 24.99 22.95 -1.97
CA GLY A 151 26.33 23.42 -1.60
C GLY A 151 26.67 23.24 -0.11
N THR A 152 25.66 23.04 0.74
CA THR A 152 25.76 22.94 2.20
C THR A 152 25.64 21.50 2.71
N GLY A 153 25.18 20.56 1.88
CA GLY A 153 25.01 19.16 2.27
C GLY A 153 24.00 18.42 1.39
N ILE A 154 23.30 17.45 1.99
CA ILE A 154 22.24 16.69 1.32
C ILE A 154 20.92 16.96 2.05
N MET A 155 19.92 17.44 1.31
CA MET A 155 18.56 17.53 1.80
C MET A 155 17.79 16.28 1.42
N SER A 156 16.92 15.78 2.31
CA SER A 156 16.21 14.51 2.10
C SER A 156 14.70 14.67 2.28
N HIS A 157 13.94 14.12 1.34
CA HIS A 157 12.49 13.95 1.43
C HIS A 157 12.13 12.46 1.37
N PHE A 158 11.33 12.00 2.31
CA PHE A 158 10.98 10.58 2.47
C PHE A 158 9.59 10.29 1.93
N VAL A 159 9.48 9.25 1.10
CA VAL A 159 8.23 8.76 0.55
C VAL A 159 8.04 7.29 0.92
N ASN A 160 6.94 6.97 1.60
CA ASN A 160 6.55 5.62 1.98
C ASN A 160 5.62 5.05 0.90
N LEU A 161 6.07 4.00 0.23
CA LEU A 161 5.29 3.25 -0.74
C LEU A 161 4.65 2.03 -0.06
N HIS A 162 3.32 2.02 -0.04
CA HIS A 162 2.50 0.92 0.44
C HIS A 162 1.87 0.16 -0.72
N ILE A 163 2.13 -1.15 -0.79
CA ILE A 163 1.62 -2.00 -1.87
C ILE A 163 0.51 -2.87 -1.31
N VAL A 164 -0.69 -2.68 -1.84
CA VAL A 164 -1.88 -3.39 -1.39
C VAL A 164 -2.29 -4.47 -2.39
N VAL A 165 -2.79 -5.58 -1.85
CA VAL A 165 -3.43 -6.65 -2.62
C VAL A 165 -4.90 -6.62 -2.25
N PRO A 166 -5.80 -6.33 -3.21
CA PRO A 166 -7.23 -6.42 -2.98
C PRO A 166 -7.63 -7.85 -2.61
N GLU A 167 -8.51 -7.97 -1.63
CA GLU A 167 -8.98 -9.25 -1.12
C GLU A 167 -10.49 -9.34 -1.31
N ALA A 168 -10.95 -10.44 -1.91
CA ALA A 168 -12.36 -10.78 -2.00
C ALA A 168 -12.67 -11.94 -1.05
N PHE A 169 -13.83 -11.89 -0.40
CA PHE A 169 -14.35 -13.01 0.36
C PHE A 169 -15.89 -13.00 0.34
N ILE A 170 -16.50 -14.17 0.40
CA ILE A 170 -17.95 -14.32 0.49
C ILE A 170 -18.31 -14.56 1.96
N LEU A 171 -19.31 -13.86 2.47
CA LEU A 171 -19.81 -14.07 3.83
C LEU A 171 -20.36 -15.49 3.98
N GLY A 172 -19.82 -16.22 4.94
CA GLY A 172 -20.14 -17.62 5.21
C GLY A 172 -18.88 -18.40 5.59
N ASN A 173 -19.02 -19.43 6.42
CA ASN A 173 -17.87 -20.21 6.90
C ASN A 173 -17.53 -21.35 5.92
N GLY A 174 -17.31 -21.01 4.64
CA GLY A 174 -16.97 -21.97 3.57
C GLY A 174 -18.15 -22.74 2.97
N GLU A 175 -19.20 -22.97 3.75
CA GLU A 175 -20.43 -23.65 3.32
C GLU A 175 -21.68 -22.84 3.71
N HIS A 176 -22.72 -22.91 2.87
CA HIS A 176 -24.00 -22.26 3.10
C HIS A 176 -25.15 -23.24 2.84
N HIS A 177 -26.00 -23.48 3.84
CA HIS A 177 -27.13 -24.39 3.73
C HIS A 177 -28.43 -23.62 3.53
N VAL A 178 -29.22 -24.05 2.55
CA VAL A 178 -30.45 -23.37 2.13
C VAL A 178 -31.55 -24.42 1.93
N ASP A 179 -32.76 -24.13 2.40
CA ASP A 179 -33.90 -25.02 2.23
C ASP A 179 -34.47 -24.87 0.80
N ILE A 180 -34.97 -25.96 0.22
CA ILE A 180 -35.70 -25.91 -1.06
C ILE A 180 -36.88 -24.93 -0.99
N GLY A 181 -37.07 -24.16 -2.06
CA GLY A 181 -38.09 -23.11 -2.20
C GLY A 181 -37.76 -21.80 -1.49
N SER A 182 -36.67 -21.75 -0.71
CA SER A 182 -36.22 -20.52 -0.06
C SER A 182 -35.34 -19.66 -1.00
N THR A 183 -34.68 -18.64 -0.47
CA THR A 183 -33.85 -17.70 -1.26
C THR A 183 -32.39 -17.81 -0.86
N ILE A 184 -31.51 -18.08 -1.81
CA ILE A 184 -30.06 -18.01 -1.60
C ILE A 184 -29.66 -16.53 -1.65
N SER A 185 -28.97 -16.03 -0.62
CA SER A 185 -28.41 -14.68 -0.60
C SER A 185 -26.94 -14.72 -0.20
N LEU A 186 -26.06 -14.52 -1.18
CA LEU A 186 -24.63 -14.46 -0.97
C LEU A 186 -24.15 -13.02 -1.07
N VAL A 187 -23.24 -12.64 -0.18
CA VAL A 187 -22.63 -11.31 -0.17
C VAL A 187 -21.13 -11.47 -0.29
N CYS A 188 -20.58 -10.99 -1.39
CA CYS A 188 -19.15 -10.86 -1.62
C CYS A 188 -18.68 -9.47 -1.18
N ILE A 189 -17.63 -9.42 -0.38
CA ILE A 189 -16.99 -8.18 0.06
C ILE A 189 -15.59 -8.14 -0.56
N ILE A 190 -15.30 -7.02 -1.21
CA ILE A 190 -14.00 -6.72 -1.79
C ILE A 190 -13.41 -5.54 -1.03
N GLU A 191 -12.26 -5.73 -0.40
CA GLU A 191 -11.59 -4.71 0.40
C GLU A 191 -10.11 -4.60 0.08
N LYS A 192 -9.43 -3.63 0.73
CA LYS A 192 -8.01 -3.30 0.50
C LYS A 192 -7.70 -2.92 -0.96
N SER A 193 -8.71 -2.40 -1.66
CA SER A 193 -8.61 -1.94 -3.03
C SER A 193 -8.53 -0.41 -3.08
N PRO A 194 -7.47 0.19 -3.67
CA PRO A 194 -7.36 1.65 -3.79
C PRO A 194 -8.48 2.28 -4.63
N SER A 195 -8.95 1.54 -5.64
CA SER A 195 -10.09 1.89 -6.49
C SER A 195 -11.07 0.72 -6.53
N PRO A 196 -12.39 0.98 -6.62
CA PRO A 196 -13.37 -0.10 -6.75
C PRO A 196 -13.12 -0.92 -8.04
N PRO A 197 -13.46 -2.23 -8.04
CA PRO A 197 -13.39 -3.07 -9.24
C PRO A 197 -14.30 -2.52 -10.35
N GLN A 198 -13.89 -2.70 -11.61
CA GLN A 198 -14.71 -2.29 -12.76
C GLN A 198 -15.93 -3.19 -12.96
N TYR A 199 -15.82 -4.46 -12.56
CA TYR A 199 -16.89 -5.44 -12.62
C TYR A 199 -16.72 -6.48 -11.52
N VAL A 200 -17.85 -7.11 -11.14
CA VAL A 200 -17.91 -8.28 -10.25
C VAL A 200 -18.81 -9.31 -10.89
N PHE A 201 -18.24 -10.48 -11.21
CA PHE A 201 -18.95 -11.60 -11.79
C PHE A 201 -19.18 -12.70 -10.76
N TRP A 202 -20.35 -13.32 -10.84
CA TRP A 202 -20.75 -14.48 -10.08
C TRP A 202 -20.81 -15.68 -11.01
N TYR A 203 -20.20 -16.77 -10.58
CA TYR A 203 -20.19 -18.05 -11.26
C TYR A 203 -20.85 -19.10 -10.39
N HIS A 204 -21.57 -20.03 -11.02
CA HIS A 204 -22.06 -21.28 -10.43
C HIS A 204 -21.47 -22.43 -11.23
N ASN A 205 -20.66 -23.28 -10.58
CA ASN A 205 -19.95 -24.39 -11.23
C ASN A 205 -19.28 -23.98 -12.56
N ASP A 206 -18.48 -22.92 -12.52
CA ASP A 206 -17.74 -22.32 -13.65
C ASP A 206 -18.60 -21.64 -14.75
N ARG A 207 -19.92 -21.60 -14.60
CA ARG A 207 -20.81 -20.84 -15.49
C ARG A 207 -21.15 -19.47 -14.89
N MET A 208 -20.90 -18.40 -15.64
CA MET A 208 -21.31 -17.05 -15.22
C MET A 208 -22.84 -16.93 -15.20
N ILE A 209 -23.38 -16.40 -14.09
CA ILE A 209 -24.83 -16.31 -13.83
C ILE A 209 -25.38 -14.88 -13.70
N ASN A 210 -24.55 -13.83 -13.77
CA ASN A 210 -24.98 -12.44 -13.60
C ASN A 210 -26.17 -12.04 -14.49
N TYR A 211 -26.26 -12.62 -15.69
CA TYR A 211 -27.25 -12.29 -16.71
C TYR A 211 -28.09 -13.50 -17.11
N ASP A 212 -28.13 -14.55 -16.28
CA ASP A 212 -28.87 -15.77 -16.60
C ASP A 212 -30.38 -15.54 -16.48
N THR A 213 -31.04 -15.43 -17.63
CA THR A 213 -32.50 -15.29 -17.74
C THR A 213 -33.22 -16.63 -17.92
N ALA A 214 -32.49 -17.71 -18.22
CA ALA A 214 -33.10 -19.01 -18.55
C ALA A 214 -33.76 -19.66 -17.32
N ARG A 215 -33.10 -19.52 -16.16
CA ARG A 215 -33.66 -19.95 -14.89
C ARG A 215 -34.71 -18.98 -14.34
N GLY A 216 -34.46 -17.67 -14.47
CA GLY A 216 -35.23 -16.63 -13.79
C GLY A 216 -34.93 -16.56 -12.29
N GLY A 217 -35.31 -15.45 -11.66
CA GLY A 217 -35.16 -15.26 -10.20
C GLY A 217 -33.73 -14.99 -9.70
N ILE A 218 -32.75 -14.85 -10.61
CA ILE A 218 -31.38 -14.43 -10.30
C ILE A 218 -31.29 -12.90 -10.40
N SER A 219 -30.74 -12.25 -9.38
CA SER A 219 -30.39 -10.83 -9.41
C SER A 219 -29.05 -10.58 -8.72
N VAL A 220 -28.22 -9.76 -9.35
CA VAL A 220 -26.94 -9.32 -8.81
C VAL A 220 -26.97 -7.80 -8.63
N GLU A 221 -26.69 -7.36 -7.41
CA GLU A 221 -26.59 -5.94 -7.05
C GLU A 221 -25.16 -5.67 -6.57
N THR A 222 -24.50 -4.64 -7.11
CA THR A 222 -23.13 -4.29 -6.71
C THR A 222 -23.07 -2.83 -6.31
N GLU A 223 -22.64 -2.59 -5.08
CA GLU A 223 -22.45 -1.27 -4.48
C GLU A 223 -20.94 -0.98 -4.42
N PRO A 224 -20.41 -0.12 -5.31
CA PRO A 224 -19.00 0.24 -5.30
C PRO A 224 -18.70 1.18 -4.12
N GLY A 225 -17.52 1.03 -3.54
CA GLY A 225 -17.05 1.87 -2.43
C GLY A 225 -15.65 1.48 -1.96
N PRO A 226 -15.17 2.07 -0.84
CA PRO A 226 -13.89 1.69 -0.21
C PRO A 226 -13.85 0.19 0.15
N LYS A 227 -15.02 -0.35 0.50
CA LYS A 227 -15.32 -1.78 0.42
C LYS A 227 -16.46 -1.93 -0.59
N THR A 228 -16.23 -2.74 -1.62
CA THR A 228 -17.26 -3.01 -2.62
C THR A 228 -18.06 -4.22 -2.19
N HIS A 229 -19.38 -4.07 -2.19
CA HIS A 229 -20.31 -5.12 -1.78
C HIS A 229 -21.05 -5.62 -3.02
N SER A 230 -20.95 -6.91 -3.34
CA SER A 230 -21.73 -7.54 -4.40
C SER A 230 -22.65 -8.59 -3.79
N ARG A 231 -23.95 -8.44 -3.99
CA ARG A 231 -24.99 -9.33 -3.48
C ARG A 231 -25.59 -10.13 -4.64
N LEU A 232 -25.47 -11.45 -4.55
CA LEU A 232 -26.18 -12.40 -5.40
C LEU A 232 -27.43 -12.87 -4.67
N ILE A 233 -28.58 -12.76 -5.32
CA ILE A 233 -29.86 -13.25 -4.83
C ILE A 233 -30.40 -14.23 -5.86
N ILE A 234 -30.83 -15.38 -5.38
CA ILE A 234 -31.45 -16.42 -6.17
C ILE A 234 -32.72 -16.86 -5.45
N ARG A 235 -33.87 -16.62 -6.08
CA ARG A 235 -35.19 -16.99 -5.54
C ARG A 235 -35.57 -18.41 -5.93
N ASP A 236 -36.43 -19.02 -5.11
CA ASP A 236 -36.99 -20.36 -5.33
C ASP A 236 -35.89 -21.42 -5.53
N ALA A 237 -35.14 -21.68 -4.45
CA ALA A 237 -33.99 -22.57 -4.47
C ALA A 237 -34.39 -24.02 -4.80
N HIS A 238 -33.67 -24.63 -5.73
CA HIS A 238 -33.84 -26.02 -6.16
C HIS A 238 -32.58 -26.83 -5.85
N ASP A 239 -32.69 -28.16 -5.85
CA ASP A 239 -31.54 -29.05 -5.61
C ASP A 239 -30.40 -28.82 -6.61
N THR A 240 -30.74 -28.50 -7.87
CA THR A 240 -29.81 -28.16 -8.95
C THR A 240 -29.00 -26.88 -8.71
N ASP A 241 -29.39 -26.04 -7.75
CA ASP A 241 -28.63 -24.85 -7.37
C ASP A 241 -27.48 -25.15 -6.45
N SER A 242 -27.42 -26.36 -5.89
CA SER A 242 -26.30 -26.79 -5.09
C SER A 242 -25.01 -26.75 -5.92
N GLY A 243 -23.92 -26.33 -5.31
CA GLY A 243 -22.64 -26.24 -6.00
C GLY A 243 -21.76 -25.11 -5.51
N ASN A 244 -20.68 -24.90 -6.26
CA ASN A 244 -19.70 -23.88 -5.95
C ASN A 244 -20.12 -22.53 -6.56
N TYR A 245 -20.23 -21.51 -5.71
CA TYR A 245 -20.48 -20.13 -6.10
C TYR A 245 -19.21 -19.30 -5.95
N THR A 246 -18.77 -18.70 -7.05
CA THR A 246 -17.53 -17.93 -7.09
C THR A 246 -17.81 -16.46 -7.41
N CYS A 247 -17.33 -15.57 -6.56
CA CYS A 247 -17.25 -14.13 -6.79
C CYS A 247 -15.88 -13.79 -7.39
N SER A 248 -15.86 -13.24 -8.59
CA SER A 248 -14.65 -12.86 -9.32
C SER A 248 -14.72 -11.40 -9.74
N ALA A 249 -13.82 -10.57 -9.22
CA ALA A 249 -13.72 -9.15 -9.59
C ALA A 249 -12.48 -8.86 -10.43
N SER A 250 -12.47 -7.71 -11.11
CA SER A 250 -11.43 -7.34 -12.07
C SER A 250 -10.03 -7.17 -11.48
N ASN A 251 -9.90 -7.02 -10.16
CA ASN A 251 -8.65 -6.65 -9.49
C ASN A 251 -8.35 -7.45 -8.22
N THR A 252 -9.03 -8.57 -8.00
CA THR A 252 -8.85 -9.45 -6.83
C THR A 252 -8.70 -10.89 -7.29
N GLU A 253 -8.09 -11.73 -6.46
CA GLU A 253 -8.27 -13.18 -6.60
C GLU A 253 -9.75 -13.55 -6.34
N PRO A 254 -10.31 -14.58 -7.00
CA PRO A 254 -11.69 -14.99 -6.77
C PRO A 254 -11.91 -15.59 -5.38
N ALA A 255 -13.12 -15.40 -4.85
CA ALA A 255 -13.58 -16.04 -3.62
C ALA A 255 -14.69 -17.05 -3.94
N SER A 256 -14.69 -18.20 -3.29
CA SER A 256 -15.64 -19.29 -3.53
C SER A 256 -16.34 -19.73 -2.25
N ILE A 257 -17.60 -20.15 -2.37
CA ILE A 257 -18.39 -20.76 -1.28
C ILE A 257 -19.24 -21.89 -1.85
N TYR A 258 -19.33 -23.00 -1.12
CA TYR A 258 -20.21 -24.09 -1.53
C TYR A 258 -21.61 -23.90 -0.93
N VAL A 259 -22.65 -23.96 -1.76
CA VAL A 259 -24.04 -23.90 -1.31
C VAL A 259 -24.65 -25.30 -1.39
N PHE A 260 -25.28 -25.73 -0.29
CA PHE A 260 -26.06 -26.96 -0.22
C PHE A 260 -27.54 -26.61 -0.15
N VAL A 261 -28.30 -27.05 -1.15
CA VAL A 261 -29.75 -26.94 -1.13
C VAL A 261 -30.34 -28.31 -0.80
N SER A 262 -31.09 -28.38 0.31
CA SER A 262 -31.71 -29.63 0.77
C SER A 262 -33.18 -29.44 1.10
N GLU A 263 -33.96 -30.51 0.98
CA GLU A 263 -35.28 -30.54 1.62
C GLU A 263 -35.13 -30.30 3.12
N VAL A 264 -36.11 -29.61 3.70
CA VAL A 264 -36.15 -29.33 5.14
C VAL A 264 -35.87 -30.62 5.91
N SER A 265 -34.72 -30.70 6.58
CA SER A 265 -34.52 -31.70 7.62
C SER A 265 -35.61 -31.48 8.65
N GLY A 266 -36.50 -32.47 8.81
CA GLY A 266 -37.72 -32.44 9.63
C GLY A 266 -37.52 -32.17 11.14
N ASP A 267 -36.37 -31.66 11.56
CA ASP A 267 -35.99 -31.41 12.95
C ASP A 267 -36.72 -30.21 13.59
N LYS A 268 -37.46 -29.42 12.80
CA LYS A 268 -38.39 -28.39 13.30
C LYS A 268 -39.87 -28.79 13.26
N LEU A 269 -40.21 -29.91 12.62
CA LEU A 269 -41.57 -30.43 12.57
C LEU A 269 -42.12 -30.87 13.96
N PRO A 270 -41.34 -31.47 14.88
CA PRO A 270 -41.87 -31.90 16.18
C PRO A 270 -42.15 -30.74 17.16
N ALA A 271 -41.60 -29.54 16.94
CA ALA A 271 -41.85 -28.38 17.82
C ALA A 271 -43.24 -27.75 17.58
N LEU A 272 -43.79 -27.87 16.37
CA LEU A 272 -45.10 -27.31 16.01
C LEU A 272 -46.26 -28.26 16.39
N LEU A 273 -46.03 -29.57 16.38
CA LEU A 273 -47.04 -30.57 16.75
C LEU A 273 -47.24 -30.70 18.27
N ARG A 274 -46.34 -30.17 19.10
CA ARG A 274 -46.43 -30.28 20.57
C ARG A 274 -47.38 -29.27 21.22
N ARG A 275 -47.93 -28.31 20.46
CA ARG A 275 -48.84 -27.27 20.99
C ARG A 275 -50.34 -27.62 20.89
N LYS A 276 -50.71 -28.81 20.38
CA LYS A 276 -52.12 -29.19 20.19
C LYS A 276 -52.48 -30.54 20.81
N THR A 277 -52.04 -30.81 22.04
CA THR A 277 -52.62 -31.85 22.89
C THR A 277 -52.57 -31.41 24.35
N ASN A 278 -53.41 -30.44 24.73
CA ASN A 278 -53.75 -30.23 26.14
C ASN A 278 -55.23 -29.82 26.27
N SER A 279 -56.09 -30.75 25.87
CA SER A 279 -57.51 -30.77 26.25
C SER A 279 -58.06 -32.17 25.93
N GLY A 280 -57.74 -33.13 26.78
CA GLY A 280 -58.25 -34.49 26.71
C GLY A 280 -57.74 -35.26 27.91
N ALA A 281 -58.54 -35.25 28.97
CA ALA A 281 -58.22 -35.87 30.25
C ALA A 281 -57.85 -37.35 30.10
N SER A 282 -56.78 -37.72 30.81
CA SER A 282 -56.47 -39.04 31.36
C SER A 282 -57.71 -39.69 31.98
N THR A 283 -57.88 -41.00 32.13
CA THR A 283 -57.08 -42.21 31.91
C THR A 283 -58.08 -43.34 32.15
N ALA A 284 -58.07 -44.36 31.29
CA ALA A 284 -58.71 -45.62 31.60
C ALA A 284 -57.87 -46.31 32.68
N ASP A 285 -58.32 -46.25 33.94
CA ASP A 285 -57.81 -47.11 35.01
C ASP A 285 -58.66 -48.37 35.08
N LEU A 286 -58.01 -49.49 34.77
CA LEU A 286 -58.51 -50.85 34.99
C LEU A 286 -58.20 -51.24 36.44
N ALA A 287 -59.23 -51.45 37.26
CA ALA A 287 -59.13 -52.33 38.43
C ALA A 287 -60.49 -52.95 38.77
N MET A 288 -60.49 -54.28 38.75
CA MET A 288 -61.54 -55.20 39.18
C MET A 288 -62.06 -54.94 40.59
N THR A 289 -63.38 -55.03 40.80
CA THR A 289 -64.01 -55.92 41.81
C THR A 289 -65.51 -56.04 41.57
N ALA A 290 -66.02 -57.24 41.85
CA ALA A 290 -67.34 -57.74 41.52
C ALA A 290 -68.43 -57.37 42.55
N LEU A 291 -69.67 -57.38 42.04
CA LEU A 291 -70.94 -57.75 42.70
C LEU A 291 -71.37 -57.02 43.99
N SER A 292 -72.59 -56.49 43.89
CA SER A 292 -73.70 -56.68 44.84
C SER A 292 -74.15 -55.43 45.62
N LEU A 293 -75.49 -55.32 45.66
CA LEU A 293 -76.33 -54.62 46.62
C LEU A 293 -76.58 -53.13 46.40
N MET A 294 -77.78 -52.88 45.83
CA MET A 294 -78.78 -52.00 46.46
C MET A 294 -78.48 -51.84 47.95
N TRP A 295 -78.32 -50.61 48.41
CA TRP A 295 -78.83 -50.07 49.67
C TRP A 295 -78.21 -48.67 49.87
N LEU A 296 -78.77 -47.69 49.16
CA LEU A 296 -78.85 -46.33 49.70
C LEU A 296 -79.95 -46.33 50.75
N LEU A 297 -79.68 -46.84 51.94
CA LEU A 297 -80.32 -46.34 53.16
C LEU A 297 -79.35 -46.48 54.32
N SER A 298 -79.27 -45.38 55.08
CA SER A 298 -78.63 -45.19 56.38
C SER A 298 -77.11 -45.23 56.44
N PHE A 299 -76.51 -44.05 56.68
CA PHE A 299 -75.86 -43.78 57.96
C PHE A 299 -75.82 -42.27 58.21
N PRO A 300 -76.32 -41.78 59.35
CA PRO A 300 -75.64 -40.72 60.06
C PRO A 300 -74.86 -41.34 61.21
N SER A 301 -73.59 -40.95 61.30
CA SER A 301 -72.86 -40.64 62.55
C SER A 301 -72.86 -41.69 63.66
N LEU A 302 -71.68 -42.15 64.08
CA LEU A 302 -71.01 -41.59 65.26
C LEU A 302 -69.69 -42.30 65.57
N ALA A 303 -68.82 -41.52 66.19
CA ALA A 303 -67.55 -41.86 66.79
C ALA A 303 -67.65 -42.82 68.00
N LEU A 304 -66.58 -43.58 68.24
CA LEU A 304 -65.85 -43.81 69.52
C LEU A 304 -64.93 -45.04 69.30
N ALA A 305 -63.61 -44.88 69.26
CA ALA A 305 -62.68 -44.76 70.39
C ALA A 305 -62.59 -46.03 71.28
N ALA A 306 -61.40 -46.65 71.19
CA ALA A 306 -60.61 -47.25 72.26
C ALA A 306 -61.06 -48.55 72.96
N ARG A 307 -60.10 -49.49 72.93
CA ARG A 307 -59.89 -50.72 73.74
C ARG A 307 -60.65 -51.97 73.34
#